data_AF-A0A5K1DZ12-F1
#
_entry.id   AF-A0A5K1DZ12-F1
#
_cell.length_a   1.000
_cell.length_b   1.000
_cell.length_c   1.000
_cell.angle_alpha   90.00
_cell.angle_beta   90.00
_cell.angle_gamma   90.00
#
_symmetry.space_group_name_H-M   'P 1'
#
loop_
_entity.id
_entity.type
_entity.pdbx_description
1 polymer ?
#
loop_
_entity_poly.entity_id
_entity_poly.type
_entity_poly.pdbx_seq_one_letter_code
_entity_poly.pdbx_strand_id
1 'polypeptide(L)'
;VFRRLADNWVITEWLRSVPQMILDNESSIQTECENMFLELVLERISRAAAASKRERFSVEAKANLELELESIFPEGVLLLLKEMSDVDVSSSVKKVCRNLGKKGKITAAVALALQNIITTSESLWLSRGLGVEKWVAPAGAWMLLSIISEFLPKAVGWKFLQHHWQLLDKPTDLQSNAYVTPLSNNNNRETDEPDPVCISWAGDRVFLLQTISNVALELPPEAAANLAHDLLSRLEAFDMHPTE
;
A
#
# COMPACT_ATOMS: atom_id res chain seq x y z
N VAL A 1 18.43 3.24 20.03
CA VAL A 1 17.09 2.86 20.54
C VAL A 1 16.27 2.20 19.44
N PHE A 2 16.01 2.87 18.31
CA PHE A 2 15.31 2.28 17.15
C PHE A 2 15.91 0.96 16.60
N ARG A 3 17.25 0.83 16.58
CA ARG A 3 17.92 -0.44 16.19
C ARG A 3 17.63 -1.63 17.12
N ARG A 4 17.10 -1.38 18.33
CA ARG A 4 16.96 -2.39 19.39
C ARG A 4 15.53 -2.55 19.90
N LEU A 5 14.68 -1.53 19.76
CA LEU A 5 13.29 -1.55 20.19
C LEU A 5 12.40 -1.31 18.98
N ALA A 6 11.48 -2.24 18.74
CA ALA A 6 10.42 -2.13 17.75
C ALA A 6 9.14 -1.49 18.34
N ASP A 7 9.25 -0.83 19.49
CA ASP A 7 8.11 -0.20 20.16
C ASP A 7 7.45 0.84 19.25
N ASN A 8 6.11 0.83 19.23
CA ASN A 8 5.31 1.69 18.36
C ASN A 8 5.70 3.17 18.49
N TRP A 9 5.90 3.65 19.73
CA TRP A 9 6.30 5.03 20.00
C TRP A 9 7.66 5.38 19.37
N VAL A 10 8.64 4.46 19.44
CA VAL A 10 9.98 4.67 18.88
C VAL A 10 9.91 4.75 17.36
N ILE A 11 9.07 3.92 16.74
CA ILE A 11 8.87 3.91 15.29
C ILE A 11 8.24 5.22 14.82
N THR A 12 7.12 5.61 15.43
CA THR A 12 6.39 6.85 15.09
C THR A 12 7.28 8.08 15.29
N GLU A 13 7.93 8.21 16.44
CA GLU A 13 8.74 9.40 16.74
C GLU A 13 9.96 9.50 15.81
N TRP A 14 10.59 8.37 15.51
CA TRP A 14 11.72 8.35 14.59
C TRP A 14 11.32 8.75 13.17
N LEU A 15 10.18 8.26 12.67
CA LEU A 15 9.66 8.60 11.34
C LEU A 15 9.21 10.06 11.23
N ARG A 16 8.75 10.66 12.34
CA ARG A 16 8.40 12.09 12.37
C ARG A 16 9.62 13.01 12.45
N SER A 17 10.71 12.54 13.06
CA SER A 17 11.89 13.36 13.31
C SER A 17 12.97 13.21 12.24
N VAL A 18 13.42 11.98 11.95
CA VAL A 18 14.64 11.74 11.17
C VAL A 18 14.45 11.99 9.67
N PRO A 19 13.41 11.48 8.99
CA PRO A 19 13.18 11.78 7.58
C PRO A 19 13.12 13.27 7.26
N GLN A 20 12.69 14.12 8.20
CA GLN A 20 12.62 15.59 8.01
C GLN A 20 14.01 16.22 7.82
N MET A 21 15.07 15.57 8.28
CA MET A 21 16.45 16.02 8.09
C MET A 21 16.87 16.03 6.61
N ILE A 22 16.10 15.40 5.72
CA ILE A 22 16.28 15.52 4.26
C ILE A 22 16.01 16.94 3.73
N LEU A 23 15.35 17.78 4.53
CA LEU A 23 15.08 19.19 4.23
C LEU A 23 16.20 20.11 4.69
N ASP A 24 17.19 19.59 5.42
CA ASP A 24 18.35 20.36 5.86
C ASP A 24 19.15 20.88 4.65
N ASN A 25 19.92 21.95 4.83
CA ASN A 25 20.78 22.50 3.77
C ASN A 25 22.16 21.84 3.73
N GLU A 26 22.58 21.17 4.81
CA GLU A 26 23.86 20.49 4.90
C GLU A 26 23.79 19.10 4.25
N SER A 27 24.61 18.89 3.21
CA SER A 27 24.63 17.62 2.46
C SER A 27 25.07 16.43 3.29
N SER A 28 25.89 16.65 4.33
CA SER A 28 26.32 15.62 5.28
C SER A 28 25.12 15.08 6.07
N ILE A 29 24.25 15.97 6.57
CA ILE A 29 23.03 15.67 7.32
C ILE A 29 22.03 14.93 6.43
N GLN A 30 21.81 15.42 5.20
CA GLN A 30 20.96 14.74 4.23
C GLN A 30 21.47 13.31 3.94
N THR A 31 22.78 13.14 3.78
CA THR A 31 23.39 11.83 3.49
C THR A 31 23.24 10.88 4.68
N GLU A 32 23.42 11.37 5.91
CA GLU A 32 23.22 10.55 7.11
C GLU A 32 21.75 10.15 7.27
N CYS A 33 20.82 11.07 7.05
CA CYS A 33 19.38 10.79 7.02
C CYS A 33 19.04 9.67 6.03
N GLU A 34 19.57 9.75 4.81
CA GLU A 34 19.38 8.74 3.77
C GLU A 34 19.97 7.38 4.17
N ASN A 35 21.18 7.35 4.73
CA ASN A 35 21.83 6.12 5.19
C ASN A 35 21.03 5.45 6.32
N MET A 36 20.57 6.24 7.29
CA MET A 36 19.73 5.74 8.38
C MET A 36 18.40 5.21 7.84
N PHE A 37 17.76 5.90 6.89
CA PHE A 37 16.51 5.45 6.28
C PHE A 37 16.69 4.15 5.50
N LEU A 38 17.78 4.01 4.75
CA LEU A 38 18.12 2.78 4.03
C LEU A 38 18.23 1.59 5.00
N GLU A 39 19.05 1.71 6.05
CA GLU A 39 19.31 0.64 7.02
C GLU A 39 18.05 0.27 7.83
N LEU A 40 17.36 1.29 8.33
CA LEU A 40 16.33 1.12 9.36
C LEU A 40 14.94 0.85 8.78
N VAL A 41 14.69 1.29 7.55
CA VAL A 41 13.38 1.17 6.89
C VAL A 41 13.48 0.22 5.69
N LEU A 42 14.23 0.58 4.65
CA LEU A 42 14.20 -0.17 3.38
C LEU A 42 14.78 -1.58 3.51
N GLU A 43 15.90 -1.74 4.21
CA GLU A 43 16.47 -3.06 4.48
C GLU A 43 15.58 -3.88 5.41
N ARG A 44 14.90 -3.26 6.38
CA ARG A 44 13.96 -3.95 7.27
C ARG A 44 12.75 -4.47 6.49
N ILE A 45 12.18 -3.67 5.59
CA ILE A 45 11.11 -4.11 4.67
C ILE A 45 11.61 -5.24 3.77
N SER A 46 12.82 -5.13 3.22
CA SER A 46 13.40 -6.19 2.37
C SER A 46 13.53 -7.52 3.12
N ARG A 47 13.95 -7.50 4.39
CA ARG A 47 14.04 -8.69 5.25
C ARG A 47 12.67 -9.27 5.60
N ALA A 48 11.64 -8.43 5.72
CA ALA A 48 10.28 -8.87 6.05
C ALA A 48 9.71 -9.87 5.03
N ALA A 49 10.02 -9.67 3.75
CA ALA A 49 9.58 -10.58 2.69
C ALA A 49 10.16 -11.98 2.80
N ALA A 50 11.45 -12.08 3.17
CA ALA A 50 12.12 -13.36 3.34
C ALA A 50 11.64 -14.12 4.59
N ALA A 51 11.18 -13.40 5.61
CA ALA A 51 10.71 -13.96 6.88
C ALA A 51 9.21 -14.30 6.89
N SER A 52 8.44 -13.84 5.90
CA SER A 52 7.00 -14.13 5.82
C SER A 52 6.75 -15.64 5.85
N LYS A 53 6.09 -16.10 6.92
CA LYS A 53 5.77 -17.52 7.07
C LYS A 53 4.69 -17.87 6.04
N ARG A 54 4.96 -18.85 5.18
CA ARG A 54 3.90 -19.50 4.37
C ARG A 54 3.06 -20.40 5.28
N GLU A 55 2.37 -19.83 6.24
CA GLU A 55 1.40 -20.57 7.04
C GLU A 55 0.06 -20.61 6.30
N ARG A 56 -0.60 -21.77 6.34
CA ARG A 56 -1.98 -21.89 5.86
C ARG A 56 -2.85 -21.10 6.83
N PHE A 57 -3.58 -20.11 6.31
CA PHE A 57 -4.50 -19.30 7.10
C PHE A 57 -5.43 -20.21 7.92
N SER A 58 -5.40 -20.05 9.25
CA SER A 58 -6.31 -20.78 10.13
C SER A 58 -7.67 -20.08 10.08
N VAL A 59 -8.70 -20.80 9.67
CA VAL A 59 -10.09 -20.31 9.57
C VAL A 59 -10.73 -20.08 10.96
N GLU A 60 -9.96 -20.13 12.05
CA GLU A 60 -10.46 -19.87 13.40
C GLU A 60 -11.08 -18.46 13.49
N ALA A 61 -12.37 -18.45 13.86
CA ALA A 61 -13.34 -17.45 13.45
C ALA A 61 -13.37 -16.15 14.26
N LYS A 62 -12.25 -15.70 14.85
CA LYS A 62 -12.28 -14.53 15.76
C LYS A 62 -11.00 -13.69 15.87
N ALA A 63 -9.93 -14.00 15.15
CA ALA A 63 -8.74 -13.15 15.16
C ALA A 63 -9.00 -11.86 14.37
N ASN A 64 -8.63 -10.71 14.94
CA ASN A 64 -8.60 -9.44 14.20
C ASN A 64 -7.64 -9.61 13.00
N LEU A 65 -8.09 -9.25 11.79
CA LEU A 65 -7.32 -9.37 10.55
C LEU A 65 -5.99 -8.60 10.64
N GLU A 66 -5.97 -7.48 11.35
CA GLU A 66 -4.74 -6.73 11.64
C GLU A 66 -3.76 -7.52 12.51
N LEU A 67 -4.24 -8.18 13.58
CA LEU A 67 -3.39 -8.99 14.45
C LEU A 67 -2.82 -10.22 13.74
N GLU A 68 -3.62 -10.82 12.87
CA GLU A 68 -3.16 -11.95 12.05
C GLU A 68 -2.12 -11.49 11.03
N LEU A 69 -2.32 -10.33 10.39
CA LEU A 69 -1.34 -9.76 9.48
C LEU A 69 -0.03 -9.38 10.19
N GLU A 70 -0.11 -8.80 11.40
CA GLU A 70 1.05 -8.53 12.26
C GLU A 70 1.77 -9.82 12.71
N SER A 71 1.09 -10.96 12.75
CA SER A 71 1.72 -12.26 13.05
C SER A 71 2.51 -12.85 11.87
N ILE A 72 2.18 -12.44 10.63
CA ILE A 72 2.81 -12.94 9.40
C ILE A 72 4.11 -12.19 9.11
N PHE A 73 4.15 -10.89 9.38
CA PHE A 73 5.31 -10.05 9.13
C PHE A 73 6.13 -9.82 10.41
N PRO A 74 7.44 -9.55 10.30
CA PRO A 74 8.22 -9.14 11.46
C PRO A 74 7.62 -7.89 12.11
N GLU A 75 7.65 -7.88 13.44
CA GLU A 75 7.12 -6.82 14.28
C GLU A 75 7.53 -5.43 13.77
N GLY A 76 6.56 -4.51 13.70
CA GLY A 76 6.77 -3.10 13.35
C GLY A 76 6.92 -2.80 11.86
N VAL A 77 6.93 -3.78 10.96
CA VAL A 77 7.01 -3.53 9.49
C VAL A 77 5.73 -2.87 8.98
N LEU A 78 4.56 -3.38 9.38
CA LEU A 78 3.27 -2.81 8.98
C LEU A 78 3.08 -1.41 9.59
N LEU A 79 3.48 -1.24 10.86
CA LEU A 79 3.51 0.09 11.48
C LEU A 79 4.41 1.07 10.72
N LEU A 80 5.63 0.66 10.32
CA LEU A 80 6.52 1.51 9.52
C LEU A 80 5.84 1.97 8.23
N LEU A 81 5.21 1.05 7.50
CA LEU A 81 4.50 1.38 6.27
C LEU A 81 3.37 2.38 6.53
N LYS A 82 2.56 2.12 7.57
CA LYS A 82 1.45 2.99 7.99
C LYS A 82 1.93 4.40 8.31
N GLU A 83 2.90 4.53 9.20
CA GLU A 83 3.42 5.83 9.65
C GLU A 83 4.14 6.61 8.53
N MET A 84 4.76 5.92 7.57
CA MET A 84 5.33 6.58 6.39
C MET A 84 4.29 7.22 5.47
N SER A 85 3.07 6.69 5.47
CA SER A 85 1.95 7.22 4.66
C SER A 85 1.22 8.39 5.30
N ASP A 86 1.55 8.72 6.54
CA ASP A 86 1.03 9.88 7.24
C ASP A 86 1.33 11.18 6.48
N VAL A 87 0.38 12.12 6.47
CA VAL A 87 0.46 13.36 5.69
C VAL A 87 1.68 14.19 6.08
N ASP A 88 2.03 14.22 7.37
CA ASP A 88 3.13 15.03 7.90
C ASP A 88 4.51 14.44 7.56
N VAL A 89 4.55 13.12 7.32
CA VAL A 89 5.80 12.35 7.12
C VAL A 89 6.04 12.05 5.64
N SER A 90 4.98 11.82 4.87
CA SER A 90 5.03 11.24 3.53
C SER A 90 5.84 12.07 2.51
N SER A 91 5.83 13.40 2.63
CA SER A 91 6.58 14.29 1.74
C SER A 91 8.10 14.11 1.89
N SER A 92 8.57 14.05 3.13
CA SER A 92 9.98 13.82 3.47
C SER A 92 10.41 12.40 3.13
N VAL A 93 9.56 11.40 3.41
CA VAL A 93 9.79 10.00 2.97
C VAL A 93 9.93 9.91 1.45
N LYS A 94 9.01 10.53 0.69
CA LYS A 94 9.09 10.58 -0.78
C LYS A 94 10.41 11.19 -1.25
N LYS A 95 10.87 12.27 -0.61
CA LYS A 95 12.13 12.93 -0.97
C LYS A 95 13.34 12.03 -0.68
N VAL A 96 13.40 11.41 0.50
CA VAL A 96 14.47 10.45 0.86
C VAL A 96 14.53 9.29 -0.14
N CYS A 97 13.38 8.65 -0.42
CA CYS A 97 13.31 7.56 -1.38
C CYS A 97 13.75 7.97 -2.79
N ARG A 98 13.33 9.15 -3.28
CA ARG A 98 13.77 9.66 -4.59
C ARG A 98 15.27 9.92 -4.63
N ASN A 99 15.84 10.49 -3.57
CA ASN A 99 17.29 10.70 -3.50
C ASN A 99 18.05 9.37 -3.51
N LEU A 100 17.64 8.40 -2.69
CA LEU A 100 18.21 7.07 -2.65
C LEU A 100 18.08 6.35 -4.01
N GLY A 101 16.94 6.51 -4.69
CA GLY A 101 16.67 5.97 -6.02
C GLY A 101 17.61 6.55 -7.07
N LYS A 102 17.75 7.88 -7.12
CA LYS A 102 18.71 8.57 -8.00
C LYS A 102 20.16 8.15 -7.73
N LYS A 103 20.49 7.82 -6.48
CA LYS A 103 21.80 7.30 -6.07
C LYS A 103 21.98 5.78 -6.31
N GLY A 104 20.97 5.09 -6.86
CA GLY A 104 21.00 3.65 -7.11
C GLY A 104 21.10 2.79 -5.85
N LYS A 105 20.66 3.33 -4.70
CA LYS A 105 20.74 2.65 -3.40
C LYS A 105 19.51 1.79 -3.09
N ILE A 106 18.39 2.01 -3.78
CA ILE A 106 17.20 1.16 -3.64
C ILE A 106 17.41 -0.13 -4.42
N THR A 107 17.10 -1.27 -3.79
CA THR A 107 17.29 -2.60 -4.39
C THR A 107 15.95 -3.22 -4.81
N ALA A 108 16.02 -4.14 -5.78
CA ALA A 108 14.85 -4.91 -6.22
C ALA A 108 14.19 -5.72 -5.08
N ALA A 109 14.95 -6.07 -4.03
CA ALA A 109 14.44 -6.77 -2.86
C ALA A 109 13.34 -5.97 -2.15
N VAL A 110 13.43 -4.63 -2.12
CA VAL A 110 12.38 -3.78 -1.53
C VAL A 110 11.10 -3.86 -2.36
N ALA A 111 11.21 -3.77 -3.69
CA ALA A 111 10.05 -3.84 -4.58
C ALA A 111 9.35 -5.22 -4.52
N LEU A 112 10.13 -6.30 -4.46
CA LEU A 112 9.59 -7.65 -4.27
C LEU A 112 8.93 -7.81 -2.90
N ALA A 113 9.52 -7.22 -1.85
CA ALA A 113 8.95 -7.25 -0.51
C ALA A 113 7.59 -6.56 -0.44
N LEU A 114 7.45 -5.40 -1.05
CA LEU A 114 6.19 -4.66 -1.09
C LEU A 114 5.11 -5.43 -1.86
N GLN A 115 5.46 -6.01 -3.02
CA GLN A 115 4.54 -6.88 -3.76
C GLN A 115 4.07 -8.08 -2.93
N ASN A 116 4.97 -8.69 -2.17
CA ASN A 116 4.62 -9.81 -1.27
C ASN A 116 3.71 -9.35 -0.12
N ILE A 117 3.98 -8.19 0.50
CA ILE A 117 3.14 -7.64 1.57
C ILE A 117 1.72 -7.41 1.08
N ILE A 118 1.58 -6.75 -0.08
CA ILE A 118 0.29 -6.48 -0.72
C ILE A 118 -0.44 -7.81 -1.02
N THR A 119 0.20 -8.73 -1.75
CA THR A 119 -0.40 -10.01 -2.16
C THR A 119 -0.79 -10.88 -0.97
N THR A 120 0.01 -10.87 0.11
CA THR A 120 -0.27 -11.65 1.32
C THR A 120 -1.46 -11.08 2.08
N SER A 121 -1.53 -9.75 2.20
CA SER A 121 -2.68 -9.09 2.83
C SER A 121 -3.99 -9.34 2.06
N GLU A 122 -3.93 -9.35 0.73
CA GLU A 122 -5.06 -9.71 -0.14
C GLU A 122 -5.47 -11.17 0.08
N SER A 123 -4.50 -12.09 0.06
CA SER A 123 -4.75 -13.52 0.25
C SER A 123 -5.40 -13.81 1.62
N LEU A 124 -4.94 -13.11 2.67
CA LEU A 124 -5.52 -13.20 4.00
C LEU A 124 -6.97 -12.72 4.00
N TRP A 125 -7.24 -11.55 3.40
CA TRP A 125 -8.58 -11.00 3.27
C TRP A 125 -9.55 -11.96 2.57
N LEU A 126 -9.13 -12.51 1.43
CA LEU A 126 -9.93 -13.47 0.66
C LEU A 126 -10.13 -14.79 1.42
N SER A 127 -9.15 -15.24 2.21
CA SER A 127 -9.28 -16.46 3.02
C SER A 127 -10.37 -16.37 4.08
N ARG A 128 -10.72 -15.15 4.50
CA ARG A 128 -11.83 -14.86 5.43
C ARG A 128 -13.19 -14.76 4.73
N GLY A 129 -13.24 -15.00 3.41
CA GLY A 129 -14.46 -14.88 2.61
C GLY A 129 -14.95 -13.44 2.48
N LEU A 130 -14.10 -12.45 2.78
CA LEU A 130 -14.43 -11.05 2.65
C LEU A 130 -14.37 -10.62 1.18
N GLY A 131 -15.33 -9.81 0.76
CA GLY A 131 -15.39 -9.30 -0.60
C GLY A 131 -14.23 -8.36 -0.91
N VAL A 132 -13.64 -8.49 -2.10
CA VAL A 132 -12.44 -7.74 -2.51
C VAL A 132 -12.71 -6.24 -2.66
N GLU A 133 -13.97 -5.84 -2.79
CA GLU A 133 -14.39 -4.45 -2.94
C GLU A 133 -14.10 -3.57 -1.72
N LYS A 134 -13.96 -4.19 -0.54
CA LYS A 134 -13.60 -3.51 0.71
C LYS A 134 -12.14 -3.70 1.10
N TRP A 135 -11.37 -4.49 0.34
CA TRP A 135 -9.96 -4.71 0.64
C TRP A 135 -9.14 -3.48 0.30
N VAL A 136 -8.24 -3.13 1.23
CA VAL A 136 -7.22 -2.08 1.07
C VAL A 136 -5.88 -2.69 1.45
N ALA A 137 -4.83 -2.34 0.73
CA ALA A 137 -3.50 -2.82 1.06
C ALA A 137 -3.01 -2.17 2.37
N PRO A 138 -1.97 -2.74 3.02
CA PRO A 138 -1.35 -2.09 4.16
C PRO A 138 -0.92 -0.67 3.80
N ALA A 139 -1.36 0.28 4.62
CA ALA A 139 -1.14 1.70 4.39
C ALA A 139 0.34 1.98 4.08
N GLY A 140 0.61 2.78 3.04
CA GLY A 140 1.96 3.13 2.60
C GLY A 140 2.68 2.09 1.73
N ALA A 141 2.17 0.86 1.60
CA ALA A 141 2.78 -0.14 0.72
C ALA A 141 2.73 0.28 -0.76
N TRP A 142 1.54 0.68 -1.25
CA TRP A 142 1.38 1.19 -2.61
C TRP A 142 2.14 2.49 -2.84
N MET A 143 2.12 3.41 -1.88
CA MET A 143 2.88 4.66 -1.96
C MET A 143 4.38 4.40 -2.14
N LEU A 144 4.96 3.51 -1.33
CA LEU A 144 6.38 3.21 -1.43
C LEU A 144 6.70 2.48 -2.73
N LEU A 145 5.85 1.53 -3.16
CA LEU A 145 6.02 0.83 -4.42
C LEU A 145 5.96 1.78 -5.62
N SER A 146 5.05 2.76 -5.61
CA SER A 146 4.94 3.74 -6.69
C SER A 146 6.19 4.61 -6.80
N ILE A 147 6.81 4.99 -5.67
CA ILE A 147 8.06 5.77 -5.70
C ILE A 147 9.23 4.91 -6.21
N ILE A 148 9.36 3.68 -5.72
CA ILE A 148 10.49 2.81 -6.05
C ILE A 148 10.42 2.34 -7.51
N SER A 149 9.21 2.14 -8.05
CA SER A 149 8.99 1.70 -9.43
C SER A 149 9.54 2.68 -10.47
N GLU A 150 9.69 3.97 -10.14
CA GLU A 150 10.36 4.97 -10.99
C GLU A 150 11.83 4.59 -11.28
N PHE A 151 12.51 3.99 -10.30
CA PHE A 151 13.93 3.66 -10.38
C PHE A 151 14.19 2.20 -10.73
N LEU A 152 13.23 1.32 -10.44
CA LEU A 152 13.34 -0.13 -10.63
C LEU A 152 12.15 -0.71 -11.42
N PRO A 153 11.88 -0.22 -12.64
CA PRO A 153 10.65 -0.61 -13.35
C PRO A 153 10.60 -2.11 -13.66
N LYS A 154 11.77 -2.74 -13.88
CA LYS A 154 11.91 -4.19 -14.12
C LYS A 154 11.70 -5.07 -12.88
N ALA A 155 11.74 -4.50 -11.67
CA ALA A 155 11.57 -5.25 -10.43
C ALA A 155 10.09 -5.46 -10.05
N VAL A 156 9.18 -4.75 -10.73
CA VAL A 156 7.74 -4.84 -10.48
C VAL A 156 7.12 -5.77 -11.53
N GLY A 157 6.43 -6.81 -11.07
CA GLY A 157 5.86 -7.82 -11.94
C GLY A 157 4.60 -7.31 -12.65
N TRP A 158 4.57 -7.39 -13.98
CA TRP A 158 3.36 -7.03 -14.73
C TRP A 158 2.12 -7.83 -14.32
N LYS A 159 2.25 -9.15 -14.13
CA LYS A 159 1.12 -10.00 -13.67
C LYS A 159 0.56 -9.55 -12.33
N PHE A 160 1.42 -9.09 -11.43
CA PHE A 160 1.02 -8.52 -10.15
C PHE A 160 0.19 -7.24 -10.37
N LEU A 161 0.67 -6.31 -11.20
CA LEU A 161 -0.06 -5.07 -11.48
C LEU A 161 -1.38 -5.31 -12.21
N GLN A 162 -1.40 -6.20 -13.20
CA GLN A 162 -2.60 -6.55 -13.96
C GLN A 162 -3.68 -7.14 -13.05
N HIS A 163 -3.30 -8.07 -12.17
CA HIS A 163 -4.22 -8.65 -11.19
C HIS A 163 -4.86 -7.56 -10.31
N HIS A 164 -4.04 -6.71 -9.70
CA HIS A 164 -4.55 -5.64 -8.84
C HIS A 164 -5.33 -4.56 -9.60
N TRP A 165 -4.99 -4.29 -10.88
CA TRP A 165 -5.77 -3.40 -11.75
C TRP A 165 -7.18 -3.95 -12.03
N GLN A 166 -7.28 -5.26 -12.28
CA GLN A 166 -8.55 -5.93 -12.53
C GLN A 166 -9.41 -6.06 -11.26
N LEU A 167 -8.80 -6.19 -10.08
CA LEU A 167 -9.53 -6.23 -8.83
C LEU A 167 -10.28 -4.93 -8.54
N LEU A 168 -9.71 -3.79 -8.93
CA LEU A 168 -10.34 -2.47 -8.79
C LEU A 168 -11.49 -2.24 -9.78
N ASP A 169 -11.58 -3.09 -10.81
CA ASP A 169 -12.54 -3.00 -11.92
C ASP A 169 -13.84 -3.75 -11.66
N LYS A 170 -13.97 -4.45 -10.53
CA LYS A 170 -15.28 -4.98 -10.17
C LYS A 170 -16.15 -3.78 -9.86
N PRO A 171 -17.18 -3.49 -10.68
CA PRO A 171 -18.14 -2.47 -10.32
C PRO A 171 -18.65 -2.85 -8.93
N THR A 172 -18.63 -1.89 -8.04
CA THR A 172 -19.36 -2.00 -6.79
C THR A 172 -20.84 -2.02 -7.19
N ASP A 173 -21.36 -3.18 -7.63
CA ASP A 173 -22.78 -3.47 -7.88
C ASP A 173 -23.63 -3.36 -6.59
N LEU A 174 -23.12 -2.63 -5.59
CA LEU A 174 -23.67 -2.44 -4.25
C LEU A 174 -24.01 -0.99 -3.95
N GLN A 175 -23.91 -0.05 -4.90
CA GLN A 175 -24.75 1.16 -4.80
C GLN A 175 -26.23 0.86 -5.09
N SER A 176 -26.56 -0.31 -5.66
CA SER A 176 -27.94 -0.70 -6.02
C SER A 176 -28.57 -1.77 -5.12
N ASN A 177 -27.84 -2.37 -4.18
CA ASN A 177 -28.41 -3.35 -3.24
C ASN A 177 -27.88 -3.12 -1.82
N ALA A 178 -28.36 -2.05 -1.19
CA ALA A 178 -28.52 -2.03 0.26
C ALA A 178 -29.33 -3.29 0.63
N TYR A 179 -28.69 -4.19 1.36
CA TYR A 179 -29.29 -5.41 1.87
C TYR A 179 -30.54 -5.08 2.68
N VAL A 180 -31.73 -5.22 2.06
CA VAL A 180 -32.97 -5.44 2.79
C VAL A 180 -32.85 -6.84 3.38
N THR A 181 -32.34 -6.92 4.61
CA THR A 181 -32.52 -8.11 5.43
C THR A 181 -33.94 -8.03 6.00
N PRO A 182 -34.84 -8.98 5.70
CA PRO A 182 -36.10 -9.04 6.42
C PRO A 182 -35.80 -9.70 7.76
N LEU A 183 -35.76 -8.94 8.85
CA LEU A 183 -36.41 -9.37 10.09
C LEU A 183 -36.45 -8.27 11.17
N SER A 184 -37.68 -8.10 11.66
CA SER A 184 -38.04 -7.79 13.04
C SER A 184 -37.95 -6.33 13.52
N ASN A 185 -39.14 -5.74 13.64
CA ASN A 185 -39.50 -4.65 14.54
C ASN A 185 -38.65 -4.62 15.81
N ASN A 186 -37.90 -3.55 16.01
CA ASN A 186 -37.89 -2.85 17.28
C ASN A 186 -37.40 -1.41 17.08
N ASN A 187 -38.27 -0.48 17.47
CA ASN A 187 -38.01 0.94 17.51
C ASN A 187 -36.85 1.19 18.49
N ASN A 188 -35.71 1.65 17.99
CA ASN A 188 -34.83 2.59 18.70
C ASN A 188 -34.03 3.35 17.65
N ARG A 189 -34.25 4.67 17.64
CA ARG A 189 -33.54 5.63 16.79
C ARG A 189 -32.14 5.83 17.36
N GLU A 190 -31.17 5.13 16.80
CA GLU A 190 -29.80 5.64 16.73
C GLU A 190 -29.52 5.79 15.24
N THR A 191 -29.24 7.03 14.84
CA THR A 191 -28.84 7.39 13.49
C THR A 191 -27.51 6.71 13.17
N ASP A 192 -27.58 5.54 12.54
CA ASP A 192 -26.45 4.95 11.83
C ASP A 192 -26.05 5.93 10.71
N GLU A 193 -25.04 6.74 10.99
CA GLU A 193 -24.32 7.47 9.95
C GLU A 193 -23.78 6.44 8.94
N PRO A 194 -23.92 6.67 7.62
CA PRO A 194 -23.30 5.81 6.63
C PRO A 194 -21.79 5.79 6.86
N ASP A 195 -21.23 4.59 7.05
CA ASP A 195 -19.78 4.38 7.16
C ASP A 195 -19.05 5.24 6.11
N PRO A 196 -18.13 6.13 6.51
CA PRO A 196 -17.47 7.02 5.59
C PRO A 196 -16.75 6.17 4.54
N VAL A 197 -17.16 6.30 3.28
CA VAL A 197 -16.52 5.67 2.13
C VAL A 197 -15.01 5.87 2.28
N CYS A 198 -14.30 4.76 2.46
CA CYS A 198 -12.94 4.76 2.99
C CYS A 198 -11.97 5.51 2.05
N ILE A 199 -11.69 6.79 2.30
CA ILE A 199 -10.86 7.67 1.45
C ILE A 199 -9.49 7.03 1.07
N SER A 200 -9.00 6.09 1.87
CA SER A 200 -7.75 5.34 1.61
C SER A 200 -7.74 4.52 0.31
N TRP A 201 -8.89 3.95 -0.12
CA TRP A 201 -8.92 3.12 -1.34
C TRP A 201 -8.60 3.94 -2.59
N ALA A 202 -9.04 5.20 -2.63
CA ALA A 202 -8.78 6.09 -3.77
C ALA A 202 -7.30 6.45 -3.87
N GLY A 203 -6.62 6.63 -2.74
CA GLY A 203 -5.18 6.88 -2.69
C GLY A 203 -4.37 5.69 -3.22
N ASP A 204 -4.70 4.48 -2.80
CA ASP A 204 -4.06 3.24 -3.28
C ASP A 204 -4.22 3.06 -4.78
N ARG A 205 -5.39 3.41 -5.34
CA ARG A 205 -5.61 3.40 -6.80
C ARG A 205 -4.68 4.36 -7.54
N VAL A 206 -4.51 5.58 -7.03
CA VAL A 206 -3.59 6.56 -7.62
C VAL A 206 -2.16 6.03 -7.62
N PHE A 207 -1.71 5.43 -6.51
CA PHE A 207 -0.38 4.86 -6.42
C PHE A 207 -0.20 3.63 -7.32
N LEU A 208 -1.20 2.76 -7.45
CA LEU A 208 -1.17 1.66 -8.42
C LEU A 208 -1.06 2.18 -9.85
N LEU A 209 -1.90 3.15 -10.24
CA LEU A 209 -1.87 3.78 -11.56
C LEU A 209 -0.51 4.43 -11.85
N GLN A 210 0.05 5.13 -10.86
CA GLN A 210 1.40 5.69 -10.95
C GLN A 210 2.45 4.58 -11.14
N THR A 211 2.32 3.46 -10.41
CA THR A 211 3.22 2.30 -10.55
C THR A 211 3.12 1.70 -11.96
N ILE A 212 1.91 1.53 -12.48
CA ILE A 212 1.65 1.06 -13.85
C ILE A 212 2.29 2.00 -14.87
N SER A 213 2.11 3.32 -14.69
CA SER A 213 2.71 4.33 -15.56
C SER A 213 4.23 4.25 -15.58
N ASN A 214 4.87 4.07 -14.41
CA ASN A 214 6.31 3.97 -14.28
C ASN A 214 6.89 2.72 -14.99
N VAL A 215 6.14 1.63 -15.04
CA VAL A 215 6.59 0.37 -15.67
C VAL A 215 6.09 0.19 -17.09
N ALA A 216 5.31 1.13 -17.63
CA ALA A 216 4.60 0.98 -18.90
C ALA A 216 5.54 0.64 -20.07
N LEU A 217 6.76 1.18 -20.07
CA LEU A 217 7.77 0.93 -21.10
C LEU A 217 8.42 -0.46 -21.01
N GLU A 218 8.29 -1.14 -19.87
CA GLU A 218 8.81 -2.49 -19.65
C GLU A 218 7.76 -3.58 -19.93
N LEU A 219 6.54 -3.19 -20.30
CA LEU A 219 5.46 -4.12 -20.56
C LEU A 219 5.67 -4.90 -21.87
N PRO A 220 5.32 -6.19 -21.91
CA PRO A 220 5.19 -6.92 -23.15
C PRO A 220 4.20 -6.21 -24.11
N PRO A 221 4.40 -6.27 -25.44
CA PRO A 221 3.53 -5.56 -26.39
C PRO A 221 2.04 -5.90 -26.25
N GLU A 222 1.71 -7.17 -26.04
CA GLU A 222 0.33 -7.63 -25.82
C GLU A 222 -0.27 -7.07 -24.52
N ALA A 223 0.51 -7.08 -23.45
CA ALA A 223 0.12 -6.51 -22.16
C ALA A 223 -0.12 -5.00 -22.25
N ALA A 224 0.76 -4.28 -22.94
CA ALA A 224 0.63 -2.85 -23.16
C ALA A 224 -0.61 -2.52 -24.00
N ALA A 225 -0.89 -3.28 -25.06
CA ALA A 225 -2.08 -3.10 -25.89
C ALA A 225 -3.37 -3.33 -25.09
N ASN A 226 -3.44 -4.41 -24.30
CA ASN A 226 -4.59 -4.71 -23.46
C ASN A 226 -4.82 -3.62 -22.39
N LEU A 227 -3.75 -3.20 -21.70
CA LEU A 227 -3.83 -2.12 -20.71
C LEU A 227 -4.29 -0.80 -21.34
N ALA A 228 -3.75 -0.44 -22.51
CA ALA A 228 -4.13 0.77 -23.22
C ALA A 228 -5.61 0.75 -23.62
N HIS A 229 -6.09 -0.39 -24.12
CA HIS A 229 -7.51 -0.57 -24.45
C HIS A 229 -8.39 -0.40 -23.20
N ASP A 230 -8.08 -1.10 -22.10
CA ASP A 230 -8.83 -0.98 -20.84
C ASP A 230 -8.85 0.46 -20.31
N LEU A 231 -7.70 1.14 -20.29
CA LEU A 231 -7.60 2.52 -19.81
C LEU A 231 -8.44 3.48 -20.67
N LEU A 232 -8.37 3.34 -21.99
CA LEU A 232 -9.14 4.17 -22.92
C LEU A 232 -10.64 3.94 -22.74
N SER A 233 -11.10 2.69 -22.68
CA SER A 233 -12.52 2.38 -22.45
C SER A 233 -13.03 2.92 -21.11
N ARG A 234 -12.18 2.93 -20.07
CA ARG A 234 -12.54 3.53 -18.78
C ARG A 234 -12.56 5.06 -18.80
N LEU A 235 -11.65 5.69 -19.55
CA LEU A 235 -11.67 7.14 -19.76
C LEU A 235 -12.89 7.59 -20.56
N GLU A 236 -13.32 6.81 -21.54
CA GLU A 236 -14.57 7.07 -22.29
C GLU A 236 -15.80 6.99 -21.39
N ALA A 237 -15.79 6.10 -20.40
CA ALA A 237 -16.86 5.98 -19.40
C ALA A 237 -16.70 6.93 -18.20
N PHE A 238 -15.61 7.70 -18.13
CA PHE A 238 -15.31 8.57 -16.99
C PHE A 238 -16.14 9.85 -17.08
N ASP A 239 -17.12 9.99 -16.19
CA ASP A 239 -17.95 11.17 -16.08
C ASP A 239 -17.56 12.00 -14.85
N MET A 240 -16.99 13.19 -15.08
CA MET A 240 -16.81 14.18 -14.01
C MET A 240 -18.15 14.87 -13.77
N HIS A 241 -18.97 14.32 -12.87
CA HIS A 241 -20.07 15.10 -12.32
C HIS A 241 -19.46 16.28 -11.54
N PRO A 242 -19.77 17.55 -11.88
CA PRO A 242 -19.37 18.66 -11.05
C PRO A 242 -20.04 18.48 -9.68
N THR A 243 -19.25 18.23 -8.65
CA THR A 243 -19.67 18.40 -7.26
C THR A 243 -19.81 19.90 -7.02
N GLU A 244 -21.00 20.43 -7.32
CA GLU A 244 -21.50 21.69 -6.76
C GLU A 244 -21.92 21.49 -5.29
#